data_AF-A0A9R0TZV1-F1
#
_entry.id   AF-A0A9R0TZV1-F1
#
_cell.length_a   1.000
_cell.length_b   1.000
_cell.length_c   1.000
_cell.angle_alpha   90.00
_cell.angle_beta   90.00
_cell.angle_gamma   90.00
#
_symmetry.space_group_name_H-M   'P 1'
#
loop_
_entity.id
_entity.type
_entity.pdbx_description
1 polymer ?
#
loop_
_entity_poly.entity_id
_entity_poly.type
_entity_poly.pdbx_seq_one_letter_code
_entity_poly.pdbx_strand_id
1 'polypeptide(L)'
;MFGIQWDRRCLLIWLLALPLSPYQSLRSFIPKGFVHGDVKPENFLLGQPGSPDEKKLFLIDLGLASKWKKASSSQHVEYDQRPDIFRGTIRYASVHAHLGRTGSRRDDLESLAYTLIFLIRGRLPWQGFQGDNKIFLVCKKKMATSADVLSCFCPPPFKHFLEMVTNMKFDEEPNYAKLISLFDSLIEVPASRPIRIDGALKVGQKRGRMVVNLEEEEQPKKKVRLGSPATQWISVYNARRPMKQRYHYNVADSRLHQHIEKGNEDGLYISCVASSANFWALIMDAGTGFGSQVYELSQIFLHKDWIMEQWEKNFYITAIAGATNGSSLVVMSKGTPYTQQSYKVSESFPYKWINKKWKEGFHVTSMGTAGNRWGVVMSRNAGYSDQVVELDFLYPSEGLHRRWESGYRITSSAGTPDQAAFILSIPKRKPLDETQETLRTSAFPSNHVKEKWAKNLYIASICYGRTAC
;
A
#
# COMPACT_ATOMS: atom_id res chain seq x y z
N MET A 1 15.13 -36.02 -8.97
CA MET A 1 14.10 -34.97 -9.15
C MET A 1 14.48 -34.17 -10.38
N PHE A 2 13.67 -34.22 -11.44
CA PHE A 2 13.99 -33.61 -12.73
C PHE A 2 13.23 -32.29 -12.92
N GLY A 3 13.92 -31.23 -13.34
CA GLY A 3 13.30 -29.95 -13.72
C GLY A 3 12.65 -30.07 -15.10
N ILE A 4 11.39 -29.66 -15.20
CA ILE A 4 10.59 -29.82 -16.42
C ILE A 4 10.66 -28.54 -17.27
N GLN A 5 10.99 -28.68 -18.55
CA GLN A 5 10.90 -27.61 -19.56
C GLN A 5 9.57 -27.76 -20.32
N TRP A 6 8.59 -26.89 -20.03
CA TRP A 6 7.21 -27.06 -20.48
C TRP A 6 6.89 -26.42 -21.84
N ASP A 7 6.10 -27.11 -22.66
CA ASP A 7 5.32 -26.48 -23.74
C ASP A 7 4.10 -25.74 -23.15
N ARG A 8 4.07 -24.42 -23.32
CA ARG A 8 3.25 -23.47 -22.53
C ARG A 8 1.74 -23.60 -22.76
N ARG A 9 1.30 -24.06 -23.92
CA ARG A 9 -0.14 -24.23 -24.24
C ARG A 9 -0.70 -25.56 -23.75
N CYS A 10 0.10 -26.62 -23.83
CA CYS A 10 -0.29 -27.94 -23.35
C CYS A 10 -0.37 -27.97 -21.80
N LEU A 11 0.52 -27.25 -21.11
CA LEU A 11 0.58 -27.22 -19.64
C LEU A 11 -0.70 -26.64 -18.98
N LEU A 12 -1.32 -25.64 -19.57
CA LEU A 12 -2.48 -24.98 -18.97
C LEU A 12 -3.75 -25.82 -19.09
N ILE A 13 -3.99 -26.38 -20.29
CA ILE A 13 -5.08 -27.32 -20.52
C ILE A 13 -4.85 -28.55 -19.62
N TRP A 14 -3.60 -28.94 -19.36
CA TRP A 14 -3.27 -30.07 -18.50
C TRP A 14 -3.37 -29.78 -16.98
N LEU A 15 -3.03 -28.57 -16.52
CA LEU A 15 -3.20 -28.12 -15.12
C LEU A 15 -4.66 -27.87 -14.73
N LEU A 16 -5.52 -27.62 -15.71
CA LEU A 16 -6.96 -27.46 -15.52
C LEU A 16 -7.73 -28.76 -15.79
N ALA A 17 -7.37 -29.56 -16.80
CA ALA A 17 -8.14 -30.74 -17.23
C ALA A 17 -7.91 -32.02 -16.41
N LEU A 18 -6.94 -32.07 -15.51
CA LEU A 18 -6.89 -33.15 -14.53
C LEU A 18 -7.85 -32.82 -13.37
N PRO A 19 -8.45 -33.81 -12.71
CA PRO A 19 -9.15 -33.63 -11.44
C PRO A 19 -8.20 -33.21 -10.29
N LEU A 20 -7.06 -32.58 -10.61
CA LEU A 20 -5.84 -32.38 -9.84
C LEU A 20 -5.34 -30.96 -10.13
N SER A 21 -6.02 -29.98 -9.55
CA SER A 21 -5.73 -28.58 -9.82
C SER A 21 -4.81 -27.99 -8.73
N PRO A 22 -3.98 -26.96 -9.01
CA PRO A 22 -3.20 -26.23 -8.00
C PRO A 22 -4.04 -25.78 -6.79
N TYR A 23 -5.34 -25.58 -7.02
CA TYR A 23 -6.34 -25.28 -6.01
C TYR A 23 -6.50 -26.40 -4.98
N GLN A 24 -6.42 -27.68 -5.38
CA GLN A 24 -6.52 -28.81 -4.45
C GLN A 24 -5.28 -28.93 -3.56
N SER A 25 -4.09 -28.68 -4.11
CA SER A 25 -2.85 -28.66 -3.32
C SER A 25 -2.89 -27.54 -2.28
N LEU A 26 -3.30 -26.32 -2.66
CA LEU A 26 -3.52 -25.21 -1.71
C LEU A 26 -4.66 -25.52 -0.71
N ARG A 27 -5.77 -26.10 -1.17
CA ARG A 27 -6.89 -26.54 -0.32
C ARG A 27 -6.48 -27.61 0.69
N SER A 28 -5.45 -28.41 0.43
CA SER A 28 -4.94 -29.38 1.42
C SER A 28 -4.06 -28.73 2.50
N PHE A 29 -3.49 -27.57 2.20
CA PHE A 29 -2.53 -26.86 3.05
C PHE A 29 -3.20 -25.81 3.95
N ILE A 30 -4.13 -25.03 3.39
CA ILE A 30 -4.78 -23.92 4.09
C ILE A 30 -5.62 -24.35 5.31
N PRO A 31 -6.40 -25.45 5.30
CA PRO A 31 -7.12 -25.93 6.47
C PRO A 31 -6.20 -26.29 7.65
N LYS A 32 -4.94 -26.66 7.37
CA LYS A 32 -3.92 -26.95 8.38
C LYS A 32 -3.40 -25.69 9.10
N GLY A 33 -3.88 -24.50 8.71
CA GLY A 33 -3.60 -23.23 9.37
C GLY A 33 -2.40 -22.47 8.84
N PHE A 34 -1.89 -22.85 7.66
CA PHE A 34 -0.71 -22.25 7.05
C PHE A 34 -1.01 -21.67 5.67
N VAL A 35 -0.32 -20.58 5.34
CA VAL A 35 -0.18 -20.02 3.99
C VAL A 35 1.23 -20.34 3.50
N HIS A 36 1.36 -20.65 2.22
CA HIS A 36 2.62 -21.07 1.61
C HIS A 36 3.58 -19.89 1.48
N GLY A 37 3.10 -18.75 0.99
CA GLY A 37 3.89 -17.52 0.87
C GLY A 37 4.90 -17.49 -0.28
N ASP A 38 4.95 -18.53 -1.13
CA ASP A 38 5.83 -18.59 -2.30
C ASP A 38 5.24 -19.46 -3.43
N VAL A 39 3.98 -19.21 -3.75
CA VAL A 39 3.29 -19.90 -4.84
C VAL A 39 3.90 -19.45 -6.18
N LYS A 40 4.54 -20.39 -6.88
CA LYS A 40 5.23 -20.18 -8.16
C LYS A 40 5.33 -21.50 -8.93
N PRO A 41 5.50 -21.49 -10.27
CA PRO A 41 5.60 -22.71 -11.05
C PRO A 41 6.63 -23.72 -10.53
N GLU A 42 7.76 -23.24 -10.04
CA GLU A 42 8.89 -24.07 -9.61
C GLU A 42 8.59 -24.89 -8.34
N ASN A 43 7.58 -24.49 -7.56
CA ASN A 43 7.17 -25.18 -6.32
C ASN A 43 6.05 -26.20 -6.55
N PHE A 44 5.60 -26.40 -7.79
CA PHE A 44 4.64 -27.44 -8.16
C PHE A 44 5.34 -28.56 -8.93
N LEU A 45 5.32 -29.77 -8.38
CA LEU A 45 5.92 -30.95 -8.99
C LEU A 45 4.88 -32.03 -9.27
N LEU A 46 5.14 -32.85 -10.29
CA LEU A 46 4.36 -34.06 -10.55
C LEU A 46 4.90 -35.24 -9.76
N GLY A 47 4.02 -36.19 -9.46
CA GLY A 47 4.42 -37.47 -8.92
C GLY A 47 5.37 -38.22 -9.86
N GLN A 48 6.08 -39.19 -9.29
CA GLN A 48 7.10 -39.92 -10.04
C GLN A 48 6.47 -40.68 -11.23
N PRO A 49 7.07 -40.63 -12.43
CA PRO A 49 6.61 -41.43 -13.57
C PRO A 49 6.50 -42.92 -13.23
N GLY A 50 5.41 -43.57 -13.62
CA GLY A 50 5.14 -44.98 -13.30
C GLY A 50 4.63 -45.23 -11.88
N SER A 51 4.43 -44.20 -11.05
CA SER A 51 3.79 -44.33 -9.73
C SER A 51 2.27 -44.11 -9.82
N PRO A 52 1.47 -44.60 -8.85
CA PRO A 52 0.04 -44.29 -8.76
C PRO A 52 -0.25 -42.78 -8.71
N ASP A 53 0.71 -42.00 -8.23
CA ASP A 53 0.64 -40.55 -8.09
C ASP A 53 1.23 -39.78 -9.28
N GLU A 54 1.63 -40.43 -10.39
CA GLU A 54 2.28 -39.77 -11.55
C GLU A 54 1.54 -38.52 -12.05
N LYS A 55 0.21 -38.53 -11.98
CA LYS A 55 -0.64 -37.41 -12.43
C LYS A 55 -0.91 -36.37 -11.34
N LYS A 56 -0.49 -36.61 -10.09
CA LYS A 56 -0.78 -35.76 -8.93
C LYS A 56 0.20 -34.61 -8.82
N LEU A 57 -0.32 -33.43 -8.52
CA LEU A 57 0.46 -32.23 -8.29
C LEU A 57 0.78 -32.05 -6.80
N PHE A 58 2.06 -31.96 -6.49
CA PHE A 58 2.59 -31.74 -5.15
C PHE A 58 3.10 -30.31 -5.02
N LEU A 59 2.77 -29.69 -3.89
CA LEU A 59 3.30 -28.39 -3.49
C LEU A 59 4.48 -28.63 -2.55
N ILE A 60 5.64 -28.09 -2.90
CA ILE A 60 6.91 -28.25 -2.17
C ILE A 60 7.46 -26.90 -1.71
N ASP A 61 8.56 -26.93 -0.94
CA ASP A 61 9.26 -25.75 -0.44
C ASP A 61 8.42 -24.88 0.53
N LEU A 62 8.22 -25.41 1.73
CA LEU A 62 7.51 -24.73 2.82
C LEU A 62 8.41 -23.77 3.61
N GLY A 63 9.58 -23.38 3.09
CA GLY A 63 10.54 -22.53 3.81
C GLY A 63 10.02 -21.13 4.13
N LEU A 64 9.01 -20.65 3.39
CA LEU A 64 8.34 -19.37 3.60
C LEU A 64 6.94 -19.51 4.21
N ALA A 65 6.52 -20.72 4.54
CA ALA A 65 5.20 -20.96 5.08
C ALA A 65 5.02 -20.24 6.43
N SER A 66 3.84 -19.66 6.63
CA SER A 66 3.50 -18.95 7.87
C SER A 66 2.08 -19.25 8.31
N LYS A 67 1.79 -19.06 9.60
CA LYS A 67 0.46 -19.31 10.17
C LYS A 67 -0.48 -18.16 9.83
N TRP A 68 -1.69 -18.46 9.36
CA TRP A 68 -2.76 -17.47 9.16
C TRP A 68 -3.84 -17.53 10.25
N LYS A 69 -3.84 -18.58 11.07
CA LYS A 69 -4.69 -18.69 12.27
C LYS A 69 -3.87 -19.07 13.50
N LYS A 70 -4.35 -18.70 14.68
CA LYS A 70 -3.74 -19.09 15.96
C LYS A 70 -3.83 -20.62 16.12
N ALA A 71 -2.84 -21.24 16.78
CA ALA A 71 -2.81 -22.71 16.92
C ALA A 71 -3.83 -23.22 17.96
N SER A 72 -4.10 -22.39 18.97
CA SER A 72 -5.00 -22.69 20.09
C SER A 72 -6.46 -22.33 19.82
N SER A 73 -6.73 -21.50 18.81
CA SER A 73 -8.08 -21.07 18.43
C SER A 73 -8.18 -20.98 16.91
N SER A 74 -9.33 -21.31 16.33
CA SER A 74 -9.59 -21.08 14.89
C SER A 74 -9.63 -19.58 14.51
N GLN A 75 -9.14 -18.70 15.39
CA GLN A 75 -9.10 -17.26 15.19
C GLN A 75 -7.98 -16.88 14.22
N HIS A 76 -8.29 -15.98 13.30
CA HIS A 76 -7.32 -15.42 12.36
C HIS A 76 -6.17 -14.70 13.10
N VAL A 77 -4.99 -14.68 12.50
CA VAL A 77 -3.88 -13.85 13.00
C VAL A 77 -4.21 -12.37 12.87
N GLU A 78 -3.62 -11.56 13.74
CA GLU A 78 -3.80 -10.11 13.72
C GLU A 78 -3.14 -9.48 12.49
N TYR A 79 -3.79 -8.47 11.95
CA TYR A 79 -3.28 -7.69 10.83
C TYR A 79 -2.14 -6.79 11.30
N ASP A 80 -1.05 -6.77 10.54
CA ASP A 80 0.05 -5.84 10.70
C ASP A 80 0.60 -5.44 9.33
N GLN A 81 1.33 -4.32 9.28
CA GLN A 81 2.06 -3.89 8.08
C GLN A 81 3.49 -3.48 8.45
N ARG A 82 4.45 -4.08 7.76
CA ARG A 82 5.88 -3.82 7.88
C ARG A 82 6.47 -3.54 6.49
N PRO A 83 6.41 -2.29 6.00
CA PRO A 83 6.76 -1.94 4.62
C PRO A 83 8.19 -2.31 4.18
N ASP A 84 9.10 -2.57 5.11
CA ASP A 84 10.49 -2.98 4.82
C ASP A 84 10.69 -4.50 4.71
N ILE A 85 9.67 -5.31 5.04
CA ILE A 85 9.73 -6.76 4.99
C ILE A 85 8.96 -7.26 3.77
N PHE A 86 9.68 -7.78 2.80
CA PHE A 86 9.12 -8.51 1.66
C PHE A 86 9.46 -10.00 1.76
N ARG A 87 8.52 -10.87 1.37
CA ARG A 87 8.70 -12.33 1.31
C ARG A 87 8.11 -12.89 0.00
N GLY A 88 8.69 -14.00 -0.46
CA GLY A 88 8.27 -14.72 -1.65
C GLY A 88 8.94 -14.23 -2.94
N THR A 89 8.54 -14.81 -4.07
CA THR A 89 9.11 -14.48 -5.38
C THR A 89 8.45 -13.22 -5.95
N ILE A 90 9.21 -12.13 -6.12
CA ILE A 90 8.76 -10.80 -6.62
C ILE A 90 7.73 -10.89 -7.75
N ARG A 91 7.99 -11.78 -8.73
CA ARG A 91 7.16 -11.95 -9.92
C ARG A 91 5.73 -12.40 -9.58
N TYR A 92 5.58 -13.33 -8.64
CA TYR A 92 4.30 -14.00 -8.35
C TYR A 92 3.68 -13.58 -7.02
N ALA A 93 4.42 -12.96 -6.09
CA ALA A 93 3.88 -12.56 -4.80
C ALA A 93 2.69 -11.58 -4.92
N SER A 94 1.73 -11.64 -4.00
CA SER A 94 0.58 -10.73 -3.92
C SER A 94 1.00 -9.26 -3.76
N VAL A 95 0.13 -8.31 -4.13
CA VAL A 95 0.34 -6.88 -3.84
C VAL A 95 0.48 -6.64 -2.33
N HIS A 96 -0.21 -7.42 -1.50
CA HIS A 96 -0.13 -7.32 -0.04
C HIS A 96 1.23 -7.73 0.51
N ALA A 97 1.86 -8.78 -0.04
CA ALA A 97 3.22 -9.16 0.30
C ALA A 97 4.23 -8.07 -0.11
N HIS A 98 4.03 -7.41 -1.25
CA HIS A 98 4.83 -6.25 -1.68
C HIS A 98 4.69 -5.06 -0.74
N LEU A 99 3.50 -4.85 -0.16
CA LEU A 99 3.22 -3.82 0.84
C LEU A 99 3.67 -4.20 2.26
N GLY A 100 4.25 -5.40 2.45
CA GLY A 100 4.70 -5.90 3.75
C GLY A 100 3.57 -6.17 4.74
N ARG A 101 2.36 -6.45 4.25
CA ARG A 101 1.22 -6.84 5.10
C ARG A 101 1.39 -8.25 5.63
N THR A 102 0.80 -8.54 6.78
CA THR A 102 0.66 -9.93 7.26
C THR A 102 0.07 -10.80 6.16
N GLY A 103 0.71 -11.92 5.86
CA GLY A 103 0.25 -12.86 4.84
C GLY A 103 -0.99 -13.62 5.30
N SER A 104 -1.91 -13.86 4.37
CA SER A 104 -3.19 -14.54 4.59
C SER A 104 -3.58 -15.39 3.38
N ARG A 105 -4.73 -16.05 3.44
CA ARG A 105 -5.17 -17.02 2.42
C ARG A 105 -5.33 -16.38 1.03
N ARG A 106 -5.75 -15.11 0.97
CA ARG A 106 -5.90 -14.36 -0.29
C ARG A 106 -4.56 -14.22 -1.03
N ASP A 107 -3.45 -14.16 -0.30
CA ASP A 107 -2.12 -13.94 -0.87
C ASP A 107 -1.66 -15.12 -1.73
N ASP A 108 -1.88 -16.35 -1.26
CA ASP A 108 -1.56 -17.56 -2.03
C ASP A 108 -2.45 -17.68 -3.27
N LEU A 109 -3.73 -17.29 -3.17
CA LEU A 109 -4.68 -17.32 -4.28
C LEU A 109 -4.38 -16.25 -5.34
N GLU A 110 -4.02 -15.04 -4.94
CA GLU A 110 -3.55 -13.99 -5.83
C GLU A 110 -2.26 -14.41 -6.54
N SER A 111 -1.32 -14.99 -5.78
CA SER A 111 -0.07 -15.51 -6.33
C SER A 111 -0.30 -16.66 -7.32
N LEU A 112 -1.31 -17.50 -7.05
CA LEU A 112 -1.75 -18.53 -7.98
C LEU A 112 -2.31 -17.91 -9.26
N ALA A 113 -3.13 -16.86 -9.18
CA ALA A 113 -3.66 -16.18 -10.37
C ALA A 113 -2.54 -15.63 -11.26
N TYR A 114 -1.53 -14.98 -10.68
CA TYR A 114 -0.35 -14.50 -11.42
C TYR A 114 0.46 -15.64 -12.03
N THR A 115 0.64 -16.74 -11.29
CA THR A 115 1.33 -17.94 -11.75
C THR A 115 0.63 -18.55 -12.96
N LEU A 116 -0.68 -18.74 -12.87
CA LEU A 116 -1.50 -19.31 -13.94
C LEU A 116 -1.46 -18.43 -15.20
N ILE A 117 -1.68 -17.12 -15.07
CA ILE A 117 -1.61 -16.18 -16.20
C ILE A 117 -0.21 -16.18 -16.83
N PHE A 118 0.85 -16.27 -16.01
CA PHE A 118 2.22 -16.39 -16.51
C PHE A 118 2.42 -17.65 -17.36
N LEU A 119 1.85 -18.79 -16.96
CA LEU A 119 1.96 -20.04 -17.73
C LEU A 119 1.30 -19.92 -19.11
N ILE A 120 0.17 -19.20 -19.22
CA ILE A 120 -0.50 -18.93 -20.51
C ILE A 120 0.33 -17.99 -21.38
N ARG A 121 0.67 -16.83 -20.81
CA ARG A 121 1.20 -15.70 -21.57
C ARG A 121 2.71 -15.79 -21.76
N GLY A 122 3.39 -16.61 -20.96
CA GLY A 122 4.84 -16.68 -20.87
C GLY A 122 5.52 -15.45 -20.27
N ARG A 123 4.77 -14.37 -19.99
CA ARG A 123 5.25 -13.14 -19.37
C ARG A 123 4.17 -12.41 -18.59
N LEU A 124 4.58 -11.65 -17.59
CA LEU A 124 3.76 -10.71 -16.82
C LEU A 124 4.21 -9.26 -17.06
N PRO A 125 3.30 -8.26 -17.00
CA PRO A 125 3.60 -6.86 -17.33
C PRO A 125 4.65 -6.17 -16.45
N TRP A 126 5.00 -6.76 -15.31
CA TRP A 126 5.95 -6.22 -14.33
C TRP A 126 7.30 -6.96 -14.31
N GLN A 127 7.65 -7.65 -15.39
CA GLN A 127 9.00 -8.21 -15.56
C GLN A 127 9.97 -7.15 -16.11
N GLY A 128 11.26 -7.28 -15.76
CA GLY A 128 12.33 -6.45 -16.32
C GLY A 128 12.83 -5.32 -15.41
N PHE A 129 12.13 -5.00 -14.31
CA PHE A 129 12.61 -4.03 -13.33
C PHE A 129 13.87 -4.52 -12.61
N GLN A 130 14.84 -3.62 -12.43
CA GLN A 130 16.14 -3.84 -11.77
C GLN A 130 16.44 -2.70 -10.78
N GLY A 131 17.47 -2.88 -9.96
CA GLY A 131 17.90 -1.89 -8.95
C GLY A 131 17.15 -1.98 -7.62
N ASP A 132 17.53 -1.12 -6.68
CA ASP A 132 17.07 -1.16 -5.29
C ASP A 132 15.58 -0.85 -5.13
N ASN A 133 14.99 -0.10 -6.06
CA ASN A 133 13.56 0.25 -6.08
C ASN A 133 12.68 -0.78 -6.83
N LYS A 134 13.25 -1.91 -7.26
CA LYS A 134 12.54 -2.94 -8.03
C LYS A 134 11.24 -3.41 -7.38
N ILE A 135 11.25 -3.65 -6.06
CA ILE A 135 10.06 -4.12 -5.31
C ILE A 135 8.94 -3.08 -5.41
N PHE A 136 9.26 -1.81 -5.18
CA PHE A 136 8.33 -0.69 -5.30
C PHE A 136 7.76 -0.58 -6.72
N LEU A 137 8.61 -0.63 -7.76
CA LEU A 137 8.17 -0.50 -9.16
C LEU A 137 7.27 -1.67 -9.60
N VAL A 138 7.59 -2.89 -9.17
CA VAL A 138 6.75 -4.07 -9.43
C VAL A 138 5.40 -3.93 -8.74
N CYS A 139 5.37 -3.52 -7.47
CA CYS A 139 4.12 -3.30 -6.73
C CYS A 139 3.25 -2.23 -7.41
N LYS A 140 3.85 -1.08 -7.74
CA LYS A 140 3.19 0.00 -8.47
C LYS A 140 2.58 -0.50 -9.79
N LYS A 141 3.35 -1.28 -10.56
CA LYS A 141 2.90 -1.82 -11.84
C LYS A 141 1.77 -2.84 -11.68
N LYS A 142 1.81 -3.71 -10.66
CA LYS A 142 0.72 -4.65 -10.34
C LYS A 142 -0.57 -3.91 -10.04
N MET A 143 -0.53 -2.94 -9.13
CA MET A 143 -1.71 -2.17 -8.73
C MET A 143 -2.29 -1.29 -9.84
N ALA A 144 -1.46 -0.87 -10.81
CA ALA A 144 -1.90 -0.12 -11.98
C ALA A 144 -2.39 -1.02 -13.15
N THR A 145 -2.20 -2.34 -13.07
CA THR A 145 -2.61 -3.26 -14.15
C THR A 145 -3.99 -3.83 -13.83
N SER A 146 -5.00 -3.49 -14.63
CA SER A 146 -6.34 -4.04 -14.45
C SER A 146 -6.42 -5.53 -14.79
N ALA A 147 -7.46 -6.19 -14.29
CA ALA A 147 -7.74 -7.58 -14.62
C ALA A 147 -7.89 -7.78 -16.13
N ASP A 148 -8.55 -6.87 -16.84
CA ASP A 148 -8.68 -6.89 -18.30
C ASP A 148 -7.33 -6.89 -19.01
N VAL A 149 -6.42 -5.99 -18.62
CA VAL A 149 -5.09 -5.89 -19.24
C VAL A 149 -4.27 -7.15 -18.94
N LEU A 150 -4.31 -7.63 -17.70
CA LEU A 150 -3.52 -8.79 -17.29
C LEU A 150 -4.00 -10.08 -17.95
N SER A 151 -5.32 -10.28 -17.99
CA SER A 151 -5.98 -11.45 -18.57
C SER A 151 -6.27 -11.32 -20.06
N CYS A 152 -5.81 -10.25 -20.72
CA CYS A 152 -6.02 -10.07 -22.16
C CYS A 152 -5.49 -11.30 -22.94
N PHE A 153 -6.30 -11.89 -23.80
CA PHE A 153 -6.03 -13.15 -24.51
C PHE A 153 -5.98 -14.43 -23.64
N CYS A 154 -6.37 -14.37 -22.36
CA CYS A 154 -6.66 -15.54 -21.54
C CYS A 154 -8.15 -15.93 -21.67
N PRO A 155 -8.52 -17.20 -21.43
CA PRO A 155 -9.92 -17.59 -21.32
C PRO A 155 -10.67 -16.81 -20.22
N PRO A 156 -11.99 -16.55 -20.37
CA PRO A 156 -12.76 -15.74 -19.41
C PRO A 156 -12.63 -16.14 -17.93
N PRO A 157 -12.55 -17.44 -17.56
CA PRO A 157 -12.37 -17.85 -16.16
C PRO A 157 -11.17 -17.23 -15.44
N PHE A 158 -10.07 -16.93 -16.15
CA PHE A 158 -8.87 -16.34 -15.54
C PHE A 158 -9.10 -14.89 -15.08
N LYS A 159 -9.88 -14.13 -15.85
CA LYS A 159 -10.27 -12.76 -15.46
C LYS A 159 -11.13 -12.81 -14.21
N HIS A 160 -12.18 -13.62 -14.22
CA HIS A 160 -13.10 -13.74 -13.08
C HIS A 160 -12.39 -14.26 -11.83
N PHE A 161 -11.51 -15.24 -11.98
CA PHE A 161 -10.72 -15.75 -10.87
C PHE A 161 -9.83 -14.66 -10.26
N LEU A 162 -9.09 -13.93 -11.11
CA LEU A 162 -8.25 -12.81 -10.68
C LEU A 162 -9.07 -11.74 -9.95
N GLU A 163 -10.20 -11.29 -10.52
CA GLU A 163 -11.08 -10.29 -9.91
C GLU A 163 -11.62 -10.74 -8.56
N MET A 164 -12.00 -12.02 -8.42
CA MET A 164 -12.46 -12.56 -7.15
C MET A 164 -11.36 -12.52 -6.10
N VAL A 165 -10.15 -13.00 -6.40
CA VAL A 165 -9.08 -13.11 -5.39
C VAL A 165 -8.46 -11.77 -5.02
N THR A 166 -8.37 -10.82 -5.94
CA THR A 166 -7.81 -9.48 -5.65
C THR A 166 -8.75 -8.60 -4.81
N ASN A 167 -10.04 -8.96 -4.72
CA ASN A 167 -11.03 -8.24 -3.91
C ASN A 167 -11.32 -8.89 -2.55
N MET A 168 -10.66 -10.01 -2.22
CA MET A 168 -10.86 -10.70 -0.95
C MET A 168 -10.34 -9.88 0.24
N LYS A 169 -11.10 -9.89 1.35
CA LYS A 169 -10.63 -9.33 2.62
C LYS A 169 -9.55 -10.21 3.26
N PHE A 170 -8.76 -9.63 4.15
CA PHE A 170 -7.63 -10.29 4.82
C PHE A 170 -8.03 -11.57 5.57
N ASP A 171 -9.16 -11.53 6.28
CA ASP A 171 -9.70 -12.63 7.08
C ASP A 171 -10.84 -13.38 6.39
N GLU A 172 -11.13 -13.09 5.12
CA GLU A 172 -12.17 -13.77 4.35
C GLU A 172 -11.84 -15.26 4.19
N GLU A 173 -12.85 -16.12 4.38
CA GLU A 173 -12.75 -17.55 4.06
C GLU A 173 -12.95 -17.75 2.55
N PRO A 174 -11.95 -18.26 1.80
CA PRO A 174 -12.12 -18.43 0.37
C PRO A 174 -13.15 -19.52 0.04
N ASN A 175 -14.11 -19.20 -0.83
CA ASN A 175 -15.01 -20.20 -1.39
C ASN A 175 -14.30 -20.99 -2.51
N TYR A 176 -13.45 -21.95 -2.12
CA TYR A 176 -12.68 -22.78 -3.05
C TYR A 176 -13.55 -23.50 -4.08
N ALA A 177 -14.72 -23.98 -3.69
CA ALA A 177 -15.63 -24.67 -4.60
C ALA A 177 -16.05 -23.74 -5.75
N LYS A 178 -16.44 -22.51 -5.44
CA LYS A 178 -16.77 -21.50 -6.44
C LYS A 178 -15.57 -21.14 -7.32
N LEU A 179 -14.38 -20.93 -6.72
CA LEU A 179 -13.16 -20.60 -7.47
C LEU A 179 -12.76 -21.71 -8.45
N ILE A 180 -12.90 -22.97 -8.05
CA ILE A 180 -12.64 -24.14 -8.90
C ILE A 180 -13.67 -24.20 -10.03
N SER A 181 -14.96 -24.03 -9.71
CA SER A 181 -16.04 -24.16 -10.69
C SER A 181 -15.97 -23.18 -11.87
N LEU A 182 -15.25 -22.07 -11.70
CA LEU A 182 -14.98 -21.13 -12.81
C LEU A 182 -14.29 -21.82 -13.99
N PHE A 183 -13.48 -22.84 -13.72
CA PHE A 183 -12.66 -23.50 -14.72
C PHE A 183 -13.32 -24.75 -15.30
N ASP A 184 -14.45 -25.24 -14.77
CA ASP A 184 -15.08 -26.51 -15.17
C ASP A 184 -15.27 -26.63 -16.70
N SER A 185 -15.74 -25.56 -17.35
CA SER A 185 -15.90 -25.50 -18.81
C SER A 185 -14.60 -25.68 -19.63
N LEU A 186 -13.43 -25.46 -19.02
CA LEU A 186 -12.12 -25.68 -19.63
C LEU A 186 -11.58 -27.10 -19.39
N ILE A 187 -12.16 -27.81 -18.41
CA ILE A 187 -11.79 -29.19 -18.02
C ILE A 187 -12.49 -30.21 -18.93
N GLU A 188 -13.68 -29.89 -19.44
CA GLU A 188 -14.54 -30.78 -20.23
C GLU A 188 -14.13 -31.00 -21.71
N VAL A 189 -12.89 -30.74 -22.10
CA VAL A 189 -12.41 -31.08 -23.47
C VAL A 189 -11.62 -32.39 -23.45
N PRO A 190 -12.25 -33.57 -23.68
CA PRO A 190 -11.54 -34.82 -23.86
C PRO A 190 -10.96 -34.87 -25.27
N ALA A 191 -9.89 -34.12 -25.54
CA ALA A 191 -9.02 -34.42 -26.67
C ALA A 191 -7.86 -35.27 -26.13
N SER A 192 -7.99 -36.58 -26.25
CA SER A 192 -6.92 -37.56 -26.11
C SER A 192 -5.74 -37.20 -27.00
N ARG A 193 -4.82 -36.36 -26.50
CA ARG A 193 -3.51 -36.14 -27.10
C ARG A 193 -2.48 -36.88 -26.24
N PRO A 194 -1.80 -37.90 -26.78
CA PRO A 194 -0.76 -38.63 -26.05
C PRO A 194 0.30 -37.67 -25.52
N ILE A 195 0.68 -37.89 -24.26
CA ILE A 195 1.75 -37.17 -23.57
C ILE A 195 3.06 -37.45 -24.33
N ARG A 196 3.65 -36.45 -25.00
CA ARG A 196 5.04 -36.55 -25.47
C ARG A 196 5.98 -36.01 -24.39
N ILE A 197 6.52 -36.93 -23.61
CA ILE A 197 7.56 -36.72 -22.58
C ILE A 197 8.98 -36.60 -23.17
N ASP A 198 9.12 -36.73 -24.50
CA ASP A 198 10.42 -36.81 -25.20
C ASP A 198 11.33 -35.58 -25.04
N GLY A 199 10.77 -34.40 -24.73
CA GLY A 199 11.54 -33.18 -24.53
C GLY A 199 12.43 -33.20 -23.27
N ALA A 200 12.15 -34.09 -22.31
CA ALA A 200 12.89 -34.17 -21.05
C ALA A 200 14.19 -34.99 -21.14
N LEU A 201 14.49 -35.62 -22.29
CA LEU A 201 15.62 -36.55 -22.43
C LEU A 201 16.78 -36.07 -23.32
N LYS A 202 16.75 -34.85 -23.85
CA LYS A 202 17.86 -34.32 -24.67
C LYS A 202 18.24 -32.89 -24.27
N VAL A 203 19.09 -32.78 -23.25
CA VAL A 203 19.86 -31.55 -23.00
C VAL A 203 21.19 -31.67 -23.73
N GLY A 204 21.41 -30.77 -24.69
CA GLY A 204 22.71 -30.60 -25.33
C GLY A 204 22.61 -30.01 -26.72
N GLN A 205 22.36 -28.70 -26.82
CA GLN A 205 23.06 -27.79 -27.75
C GLN A 205 22.43 -26.38 -27.72
N LYS A 206 23.29 -25.37 -27.50
CA LYS A 206 23.01 -23.94 -27.63
C LYS A 206 22.47 -23.65 -29.03
N ARG A 207 21.40 -22.86 -29.14
CA ARG A 207 21.08 -22.11 -30.37
C ARG A 207 20.74 -20.66 -30.06
N GLY A 208 21.16 -19.84 -31.03
CA GLY A 208 21.39 -18.41 -30.93
C GLY A 208 20.12 -17.57 -30.80
N ARG A 209 20.36 -16.39 -30.24
CA ARG A 209 19.47 -15.24 -30.15
C ARG A 209 18.93 -14.90 -31.55
N MET A 210 17.61 -14.83 -31.71
CA MET A 210 16.98 -14.13 -32.84
C MET A 210 16.31 -12.87 -32.32
N VAL A 211 16.76 -11.74 -32.85
CA VAL A 211 16.12 -10.43 -32.70
C VAL A 211 14.97 -10.39 -33.69
N VAL A 212 13.76 -10.12 -33.21
CA VAL A 212 12.61 -9.83 -34.06
C VAL A 212 12.25 -8.37 -33.79
N ASN A 213 12.55 -7.51 -34.76
CA ASN A 213 11.94 -6.19 -34.89
C ASN A 213 10.45 -6.38 -35.20
N LEU A 214 9.59 -5.72 -34.42
CA LEU A 214 8.19 -5.52 -34.78
C LEU A 214 8.01 -4.02 -34.90
N GLU A 215 7.99 -3.55 -36.14
CA GLU A 215 7.54 -2.22 -36.51
C GLU A 215 6.01 -2.15 -36.32
N GLU A 216 5.57 -1.00 -35.80
CA GLU A 216 4.19 -0.70 -35.42
C GLU A 216 3.37 -0.31 -36.65
N GLU A 217 2.20 -0.93 -36.85
CA GLU A 217 1.11 -0.33 -37.61
C GLU A 217 -0.05 -0.03 -36.66
N GLU A 218 -0.31 1.27 -36.47
CA GLU A 218 -1.43 1.82 -35.72
C GLU A 218 -2.74 1.74 -36.53
N GLN A 219 -3.81 1.22 -35.92
CA GLN A 219 -5.18 1.65 -36.20
C GLN A 219 -6.00 1.78 -34.91
N PRO A 220 -6.92 2.76 -34.84
CA PRO A 220 -7.45 3.25 -33.57
C PRO A 220 -8.57 2.34 -33.06
N LYS A 221 -8.32 1.61 -31.97
CA LYS A 221 -9.38 0.91 -31.22
C LYS A 221 -9.79 1.74 -30.01
N LYS A 222 -11.11 1.92 -29.89
CA LYS A 222 -11.82 2.70 -28.87
C LYS A 222 -11.19 2.55 -27.48
N LYS A 223 -10.72 3.66 -26.92
CA LYS A 223 -10.20 3.76 -25.56
C LYS A 223 -11.30 3.41 -24.57
N VAL A 224 -11.22 2.22 -23.99
CA VAL A 224 -11.85 1.94 -22.70
C VAL A 224 -11.22 2.92 -21.70
N ARG A 225 -12.01 3.85 -21.16
CA ARG A 225 -11.56 4.76 -20.10
C ARG A 225 -11.25 3.93 -18.85
N LEU A 226 -10.01 3.48 -18.73
CA LEU A 226 -9.42 3.21 -17.42
C LEU A 226 -9.47 4.53 -16.64
N GLY A 227 -9.95 4.51 -15.39
CA GLY A 227 -9.88 5.66 -14.50
C GLY A 227 -8.45 6.22 -14.52
N SER A 228 -8.32 7.54 -14.63
CA SER A 228 -7.00 8.17 -14.46
C SER A 228 -6.69 8.22 -12.98
N PRO A 229 -5.43 8.00 -12.57
CA PRO A 229 -5.03 8.11 -11.17
C PRO A 229 -5.52 9.41 -10.54
N ALA A 230 -6.34 9.28 -9.49
CA ALA A 230 -6.89 10.44 -8.81
C ALA A 230 -6.04 10.80 -7.59
N THR A 231 -5.50 12.02 -7.62
CA THR A 231 -5.05 12.69 -6.40
C THR A 231 -6.24 13.41 -5.79
N GLN A 232 -6.39 13.30 -4.47
CA GLN A 232 -7.53 13.85 -3.74
C GLN A 232 -7.04 14.46 -2.42
N TRP A 233 -7.83 15.39 -1.90
CA TRP A 233 -7.72 15.83 -0.51
C TRP A 233 -8.19 14.70 0.39
N ILE A 234 -7.40 14.42 1.43
CA ILE A 234 -7.71 13.48 2.48
C ILE A 234 -7.78 14.29 3.77
N SER A 235 -8.98 14.40 4.34
CA SER A 235 -9.21 15.12 5.58
C SER A 235 -9.59 14.13 6.68
N VAL A 236 -8.96 14.30 7.84
CA VAL A 236 -9.21 13.54 9.06
C VAL A 236 -9.85 14.49 10.07
N TYR A 237 -11.01 14.12 10.59
CA TYR A 237 -11.74 14.88 11.58
C TYR A 237 -11.73 14.13 12.91
N ASN A 238 -11.49 14.85 14.00
CA ASN A 238 -11.62 14.32 15.34
C ASN A 238 -12.72 15.09 16.08
N ALA A 239 -13.49 14.38 16.88
CA ALA A 239 -14.40 15.03 17.80
C ALA A 239 -13.60 15.72 18.92
N ARG A 240 -14.00 16.95 19.25
CA ARG A 240 -13.38 17.75 20.30
C ARG A 240 -14.43 18.55 21.04
N ARG A 241 -14.07 19.05 22.22
CA ARG A 241 -14.84 20.12 22.86
C ARG A 241 -14.97 21.30 21.89
N PRO A 242 -16.11 22.02 21.90
CA PRO A 242 -16.31 23.17 21.02
C PRO A 242 -15.12 24.12 21.06
N MET A 243 -14.54 24.41 19.90
CA MET A 243 -13.37 25.28 19.76
C MET A 243 -13.43 26.08 18.46
N LYS A 244 -12.78 27.25 18.44
CA LYS A 244 -12.64 28.03 17.21
C LYS A 244 -11.58 27.36 16.32
N GLN A 245 -11.96 27.03 15.09
CA GLN A 245 -11.06 26.57 14.04
C GLN A 245 -11.29 27.41 12.78
N ARG A 246 -10.21 27.73 12.07
CA ARG A 246 -10.21 28.47 10.82
C ARG A 246 -9.40 27.68 9.80
N TYR A 247 -9.83 27.75 8.54
CA TYR A 247 -9.06 27.23 7.43
C TYR A 247 -8.88 28.30 6.36
N HIS A 248 -7.74 28.23 5.68
CA HIS A 248 -7.48 28.92 4.42
C HIS A 248 -6.97 27.89 3.42
N TYR A 249 -7.39 27.99 2.16
CA TYR A 249 -6.97 27.09 1.09
C TYR A 249 -6.80 27.89 -0.20
N ASN A 250 -6.11 27.31 -1.18
CA ASN A 250 -5.69 28.03 -2.39
C ASN A 250 -4.87 29.29 -2.08
N VAL A 251 -4.08 29.24 -0.99
CA VAL A 251 -3.25 30.37 -0.55
C VAL A 251 -1.94 30.35 -1.33
N ALA A 252 -1.64 31.46 -2.02
CA ALA A 252 -0.34 31.66 -2.67
C ALA A 252 0.72 32.11 -1.64
N ASP A 253 1.99 31.89 -1.97
CA ASP A 253 3.14 32.25 -1.13
C ASP A 253 3.07 33.68 -0.58
N SER A 254 2.74 34.66 -1.44
CA SER A 254 2.65 36.08 -1.09
C SER A 254 1.55 36.42 -0.07
N ARG A 255 0.57 35.53 0.13
CA ARG A 255 -0.57 35.75 1.02
C ARG A 255 -0.50 34.95 2.32
N LEU A 256 0.47 34.04 2.45
CA LEU A 256 0.62 33.20 3.64
C LEU A 256 0.72 34.05 4.92
N HIS A 257 1.62 35.03 4.92
CA HIS A 257 1.89 35.87 6.08
C HIS A 257 0.62 36.58 6.58
N GLN A 258 -0.13 37.23 5.69
CA GLN A 258 -1.38 37.92 6.02
C GLN A 258 -2.42 37.00 6.69
N HIS A 259 -2.55 35.76 6.21
CA HIS A 259 -3.50 34.81 6.79
C HIS A 259 -3.06 34.30 8.16
N ILE A 260 -1.75 34.08 8.35
CA ILE A 260 -1.18 33.61 9.60
C ILE A 260 -1.28 34.70 10.67
N GLU A 261 -0.91 35.95 10.37
CA GLU A 261 -0.99 37.06 11.33
C GLU A 261 -2.42 37.28 11.81
N LYS A 262 -3.39 37.34 10.89
CA LYS A 262 -4.80 37.47 11.25
C LYS A 262 -5.31 36.31 12.11
N GLY A 263 -4.79 35.10 11.90
CA GLY A 263 -5.10 33.95 12.75
C GLY A 263 -4.50 34.10 14.15
N ASN A 264 -3.26 34.56 14.25
CA ASN A 264 -2.58 34.79 15.53
C ASN A 264 -3.25 35.89 16.36
N GLU A 265 -3.67 37.00 15.74
CA GLU A 265 -4.47 38.06 16.38
C GLU A 265 -5.78 37.52 16.98
N ASP A 266 -6.35 36.49 16.35
CA ASP A 266 -7.56 35.81 16.76
C ASP A 266 -7.33 34.69 17.81
N GLY A 267 -6.09 34.52 18.29
CA GLY A 267 -5.70 33.46 19.22
C GLY A 267 -5.70 32.06 18.60
N LEU A 268 -5.55 31.96 17.27
CA LEU A 268 -5.50 30.71 16.54
C LEU A 268 -4.06 30.40 16.11
N TYR A 269 -3.63 29.17 16.33
CA TYR A 269 -2.32 28.71 15.89
C TYR A 269 -2.45 27.65 14.81
N ILE A 270 -1.50 27.60 13.88
CA ILE A 270 -1.46 26.59 12.82
C ILE A 270 -1.28 25.21 13.43
N SER A 271 -2.24 24.32 13.19
CA SER A 271 -2.20 22.93 13.65
C SER A 271 -1.87 21.94 12.55
N CYS A 272 -2.18 22.29 11.30
CA CYS A 272 -1.88 21.45 10.14
C CYS A 272 -1.69 22.32 8.89
N VAL A 273 -0.76 21.91 8.04
CA VAL A 273 -0.54 22.50 6.72
C VAL A 273 -0.53 21.40 5.67
N ALA A 274 -1.02 21.72 4.48
CA ALA A 274 -0.96 20.86 3.31
C ALA A 274 -0.76 21.71 2.06
N SER A 275 -0.38 21.08 0.96
CA SER A 275 -0.25 21.74 -0.33
C SER A 275 -0.87 20.90 -1.43
N SER A 276 -1.44 21.57 -2.42
CA SER A 276 -1.85 20.97 -3.69
C SER A 276 -1.29 21.83 -4.81
N ALA A 277 -0.50 21.22 -5.69
CA ALA A 277 0.36 21.94 -6.63
C ALA A 277 1.28 22.93 -5.88
N ASN A 278 1.08 24.23 -6.07
CA ASN A 278 1.86 25.30 -5.42
C ASN A 278 0.98 26.21 -4.55
N PHE A 279 -0.16 25.69 -4.08
CA PHE A 279 -1.06 26.41 -3.20
C PHE A 279 -1.19 25.73 -1.86
N TRP A 280 -1.22 26.54 -0.80
CA TRP A 280 -1.26 26.07 0.57
C TRP A 280 -2.70 25.96 1.09
N ALA A 281 -2.89 24.96 1.94
CA ALA A 281 -4.00 24.89 2.87
C ALA A 281 -3.46 24.99 4.29
N LEU A 282 -4.00 25.94 5.05
CA LEU A 282 -3.67 26.20 6.45
C LEU A 282 -4.88 25.87 7.31
N ILE A 283 -4.69 25.05 8.34
CA ILE A 283 -5.66 24.81 9.40
C ILE A 283 -5.12 25.45 10.67
N MET A 284 -5.92 26.31 11.29
CA MET A 284 -5.56 27.01 12.52
C MET A 284 -6.65 26.79 13.57
N ASP A 285 -6.29 26.45 14.80
CA ASP A 285 -7.26 26.25 15.89
C ASP A 285 -6.80 26.81 17.23
N ALA A 286 -7.79 27.10 18.07
CA ALA A 286 -7.59 27.56 19.44
C ALA A 286 -7.24 26.42 20.41
N GLY A 287 -7.34 25.17 19.97
CA GLY A 287 -7.20 23.97 20.80
C GLY A 287 -5.82 23.30 20.71
N THR A 288 -4.81 23.97 20.14
CA THR A 288 -3.46 23.43 19.99
C THR A 288 -2.69 23.35 21.30
N GLY A 289 -2.96 24.28 22.23
CA GLY A 289 -2.16 24.49 23.43
C GLY A 289 -0.80 25.14 23.17
N PHE A 290 -0.55 25.64 21.95
CA PHE A 290 0.70 26.33 21.63
C PHE A 290 0.71 27.74 22.24
N GLY A 291 1.91 28.20 22.63
CA GLY A 291 2.10 29.55 23.18
C GLY A 291 2.74 30.54 22.21
N SER A 292 3.48 30.04 21.22
CA SER A 292 4.12 30.87 20.19
C SER A 292 4.47 30.00 18.99
N GLN A 293 4.46 30.59 17.80
CA GLN A 293 4.82 29.91 16.55
C GLN A 293 5.76 30.77 15.70
N VAL A 294 6.67 30.08 15.02
CA VAL A 294 7.49 30.60 13.95
C VAL A 294 7.30 29.71 12.73
N TYR A 295 7.46 30.28 11.54
CA TYR A 295 7.35 29.53 10.31
C TYR A 295 8.33 30.03 9.26
N GLU A 296 8.68 29.16 8.33
CA GLU A 296 9.51 29.49 7.17
C GLU A 296 8.90 28.89 5.91
N LEU A 297 8.76 29.74 4.89
CA LEU A 297 8.56 29.31 3.52
C LEU A 297 9.93 29.30 2.82
N SER A 298 10.41 28.12 2.46
CA SER A 298 11.72 27.93 1.82
C SER A 298 11.59 27.19 0.50
N GLN A 299 12.47 27.49 -0.45
CA GLN A 299 12.60 26.71 -1.70
C GLN A 299 13.26 25.34 -1.47
N ILE A 300 13.85 25.14 -0.29
CA ILE A 300 14.48 23.89 0.11
C ILE A 300 13.51 23.14 1.03
N PHE A 301 13.18 21.91 0.67
CA PHE A 301 12.31 21.06 1.49
C PHE A 301 12.99 20.74 2.83
N LEU A 302 12.43 21.27 3.92
CA LEU A 302 12.99 21.21 5.28
C LEU A 302 14.39 21.85 5.37
N HIS A 303 14.42 23.18 5.26
CA HIS A 303 15.64 23.99 5.37
C HIS A 303 16.35 23.78 6.72
N LYS A 304 17.51 23.11 6.66
CA LYS A 304 18.20 22.59 7.84
C LYS A 304 18.67 23.68 8.81
N ASP A 305 19.30 24.72 8.30
CA ASP A 305 19.97 25.72 9.15
C ASP A 305 18.94 26.53 9.95
N TRP A 306 17.83 26.92 9.32
CA TRP A 306 16.72 27.58 10.01
C TRP A 306 16.09 26.68 11.09
N ILE A 307 15.84 25.40 10.78
CA ILE A 307 15.28 24.45 11.77
C ILE A 307 16.21 24.31 12.98
N MET A 308 17.53 24.20 12.74
CA MET A 308 18.52 24.09 13.82
C MET A 308 18.52 25.33 14.72
N GLU A 309 18.50 26.52 14.13
CA GLU A 309 18.41 27.79 14.87
C GLU A 309 17.13 27.85 15.73
N GLN A 310 15.99 27.40 15.21
CA GLN A 310 14.73 27.40 15.96
C GLN A 310 14.70 26.34 17.07
N TRP A 311 15.36 25.19 16.90
CA TRP A 311 15.52 24.20 17.97
C TRP A 311 16.31 24.78 19.15
N GLU A 312 17.38 25.56 18.92
CA GLU A 312 18.14 26.25 19.97
C GLU A 312 17.27 27.23 20.77
N LYS A 313 16.24 27.79 20.12
CA LYS A 313 15.25 28.69 20.74
C LYS A 313 14.07 27.95 21.39
N ASN A 314 14.15 26.62 21.51
CA ASN A 314 13.11 25.73 22.05
C ASN A 314 11.78 25.72 21.26
N PHE A 315 11.82 26.02 19.96
CA PHE A 315 10.69 25.72 19.08
C PHE A 315 10.81 24.30 18.55
N TYR A 316 9.69 23.60 18.38
CA TYR A 316 9.67 22.25 17.80
C TYR A 316 8.79 22.22 16.56
N ILE A 317 9.20 21.48 15.52
CA ILE A 317 8.39 21.28 14.33
C ILE A 317 7.05 20.64 14.71
N THR A 318 5.97 21.26 14.26
CA THR A 318 4.59 20.88 14.54
C THR A 318 3.78 20.62 13.29
N ALA A 319 4.06 21.32 12.19
CA ALA A 319 3.40 21.08 10.92
C ALA A 319 4.38 21.29 9.77
N ILE A 320 4.35 20.40 8.77
CA ILE A 320 5.17 20.50 7.56
C ILE A 320 4.35 20.15 6.33
N ALA A 321 4.56 20.89 5.24
CA ALA A 321 4.07 20.54 3.92
C ALA A 321 5.03 21.05 2.86
N GLY A 322 5.06 20.38 1.72
CA GLY A 322 5.82 20.80 0.55
C GLY A 322 4.92 20.97 -0.66
N ALA A 323 5.27 21.92 -1.51
CA ALA A 323 4.65 22.14 -2.79
C ALA A 323 5.32 21.29 -3.89
N THR A 324 4.68 21.24 -5.06
CA THR A 324 5.17 20.47 -6.21
C THR A 324 6.44 21.05 -6.83
N ASN A 325 6.66 22.36 -6.71
CA ASN A 325 7.90 23.03 -7.12
C ASN A 325 9.09 22.77 -6.17
N GLY A 326 8.88 22.00 -5.09
CA GLY A 326 9.91 21.68 -4.11
C GLY A 326 9.99 22.64 -2.92
N SER A 327 9.25 23.76 -2.94
CA SER A 327 9.15 24.64 -1.79
C SER A 327 8.46 23.96 -0.61
N SER A 328 8.68 24.49 0.58
CA SER A 328 8.12 23.94 1.81
C SER A 328 7.78 24.99 2.82
N LEU A 329 6.67 24.74 3.52
CA LEU A 329 6.24 25.50 4.68
C LEU A 329 6.48 24.66 5.92
N VAL A 330 7.36 25.15 6.80
CA VAL A 330 7.68 24.53 8.08
C VAL A 330 7.14 25.42 9.19
N VAL A 331 6.36 24.85 10.11
CA VAL A 331 5.83 25.54 11.28
C VAL A 331 6.39 24.90 12.54
N MET A 332 7.03 25.71 13.37
CA MET A 332 7.57 25.29 14.66
C MET A 332 6.90 26.06 15.80
N SER A 333 6.59 25.37 16.90
CA SER A 333 5.78 25.90 18.00
C SER A 333 6.45 25.70 19.36
N LYS A 334 6.15 26.60 20.30
CA LYS A 334 6.36 26.46 21.75
C LYS A 334 5.09 25.99 22.44
N GLY A 335 5.24 25.39 23.63
CA GLY A 335 4.12 24.81 24.38
C GLY A 335 3.79 23.36 23.99
N THR A 336 4.62 22.74 23.15
CA THR A 336 4.53 21.31 22.89
C THR A 336 5.07 20.52 24.09
N PRO A 337 4.61 19.28 24.31
CA PRO A 337 5.22 18.42 25.32
C PRO A 337 6.58 17.83 24.86
N TYR A 338 7.07 18.18 23.68
CA TYR A 338 8.22 17.54 23.07
C TYR A 338 9.52 17.95 23.75
N THR A 339 10.47 17.02 23.85
CA THR A 339 11.77 17.26 24.51
C THR A 339 12.98 17.00 23.63
N GLN A 340 12.86 16.09 22.65
CA GLN A 340 13.86 15.82 21.65
C GLN A 340 13.15 15.57 20.32
N GLN A 341 13.67 16.12 19.24
CA GLN A 341 13.08 15.97 17.92
C GLN A 341 14.15 15.62 16.89
N SER A 342 13.75 14.84 15.89
CA SER A 342 14.58 14.50 14.74
C SER A 342 13.69 14.43 13.51
N TYR A 343 14.23 14.77 12.34
CA TYR A 343 13.51 14.63 11.08
C TYR A 343 14.35 13.90 10.03
N LYS A 344 13.68 13.37 9.01
CA LYS A 344 14.32 12.74 7.86
C LYS A 344 13.62 13.14 6.58
N VAL A 345 14.42 13.57 5.60
CA VAL A 345 14.02 13.72 4.19
C VAL A 345 14.46 12.48 3.42
N SER A 346 13.60 11.90 2.59
CA SER A 346 13.93 10.73 1.77
C SER A 346 13.08 10.64 0.51
N GLU A 347 13.62 10.07 -0.56
CA GLU A 347 12.88 9.84 -1.82
C GLU A 347 11.93 8.64 -1.74
N SER A 348 12.07 7.80 -0.71
CA SER A 348 11.16 6.70 -0.41
C SER A 348 10.66 6.81 1.03
N PHE A 349 9.52 6.20 1.33
CA PHE A 349 8.97 6.27 2.68
C PHE A 349 9.96 5.65 3.69
N PRO A 350 10.47 6.42 4.69
CA PRO A 350 11.65 6.03 5.44
C PRO A 350 11.34 5.07 6.61
N TYR A 351 10.57 4.00 6.37
CA TYR A 351 10.08 3.09 7.42
C TYR A 351 11.19 2.48 8.29
N LYS A 352 12.31 2.05 7.70
CA LYS A 352 13.45 1.51 8.47
C LYS A 352 13.98 2.50 9.53
N TRP A 353 14.01 3.78 9.19
CA TRP A 353 14.42 4.84 10.11
C TRP A 353 13.36 5.10 11.17
N ILE A 354 12.08 5.13 10.79
CA ILE A 354 10.95 5.26 11.73
C ILE A 354 10.96 4.12 12.74
N ASN A 355 11.07 2.88 12.28
CA ASN A 355 11.09 1.69 13.13
C ASN A 355 12.30 1.70 14.11
N LYS A 356 13.47 2.15 13.66
CA LYS A 356 14.62 2.37 14.56
C LYS A 356 14.30 3.42 15.62
N LYS A 357 13.67 4.54 15.22
CA LYS A 357 13.32 5.65 16.11
C LYS A 357 12.22 5.31 17.11
N TRP A 358 11.24 4.48 16.74
CA TRP A 358 10.24 3.93 17.69
C TRP A 358 10.92 3.17 18.82
N LYS A 359 11.91 2.32 18.52
CA LYS A 359 12.71 1.61 19.54
C LYS A 359 13.53 2.54 20.44
N GLU A 360 13.86 3.73 19.95
CA GLU A 360 14.53 4.79 20.71
C GLU A 360 13.53 5.69 21.48
N GLY A 361 12.23 5.36 21.51
CA GLY A 361 11.19 6.11 22.22
C GLY A 361 10.69 7.38 21.52
N PHE A 362 11.09 7.60 20.26
CA PHE A 362 10.54 8.68 19.43
C PHE A 362 9.25 8.22 18.76
N HIS A 363 8.34 9.15 18.51
CA HIS A 363 7.10 8.89 17.79
C HIS A 363 6.94 9.90 16.66
N VAL A 364 6.36 9.50 15.53
CA VAL A 364 6.06 10.43 14.43
C VAL A 364 5.04 11.46 14.91
N THR A 365 5.37 12.74 14.76
CA THR A 365 4.51 13.86 15.16
C THR A 365 4.09 14.74 13.99
N SER A 366 4.82 14.71 12.87
CA SER A 366 4.43 15.41 11.66
C SER A 366 5.00 14.72 10.43
N MET A 367 4.26 14.73 9.34
CA MET A 367 4.70 14.23 8.04
C MET A 367 4.23 15.19 6.96
N GLY A 368 5.01 15.29 5.91
CA GLY A 368 4.69 16.06 4.72
C GLY A 368 5.47 15.53 3.52
N THR A 369 5.11 15.99 2.33
CA THR A 369 5.77 15.62 1.08
C THR A 369 6.05 16.85 0.24
N ALA A 370 7.10 16.79 -0.58
CA ALA A 370 7.42 17.78 -1.61
C ALA A 370 7.73 17.03 -2.92
N GLY A 371 6.77 16.98 -3.84
CA GLY A 371 6.82 16.07 -4.98
C GLY A 371 6.86 14.61 -4.52
N ASN A 372 7.95 13.90 -4.83
CA ASN A 372 8.16 12.50 -4.42
C ASN A 372 8.95 12.35 -3.11
N ARG A 373 9.45 13.44 -2.53
CA ARG A 373 10.23 13.40 -1.28
C ARG A 373 9.30 13.38 -0.08
N TRP A 374 9.60 12.50 0.87
CA TRP A 374 8.97 12.39 2.18
C TRP A 374 9.76 13.20 3.21
N GLY A 375 9.06 13.97 4.03
CA GLY A 375 9.58 14.58 5.25
C GLY A 375 8.86 13.96 6.44
N VAL A 376 9.60 13.33 7.35
CA VAL A 376 9.04 12.72 8.56
C VAL A 376 9.73 13.31 9.78
N VAL A 377 8.93 13.83 10.71
CA VAL A 377 9.37 14.41 11.97
C VAL A 377 8.96 13.48 13.09
N MET A 378 9.90 13.14 13.97
CA MET A 378 9.67 12.32 15.14
C MET A 378 10.15 13.00 16.40
N SER A 379 9.36 12.91 17.46
CA SER A 379 9.61 13.59 18.73
C SER A 379 9.48 12.63 19.93
N ARG A 380 10.28 12.85 20.97
CA ARG A 380 10.08 12.23 22.28
C ARG A 380 9.01 12.97 23.06
N ASN A 381 8.40 12.26 24.00
CA ASN A 381 7.31 12.77 24.85
C ASN A 381 6.09 13.27 24.04
N ALA A 382 5.82 12.64 22.89
CA ALA A 382 4.70 12.98 22.02
C ALA A 382 3.31 12.59 22.56
N GLY A 383 3.24 11.92 23.72
CA GLY A 383 1.99 11.51 24.33
C GLY A 383 1.39 10.22 23.76
N TYR A 384 2.14 9.44 22.97
CA TYR A 384 1.70 8.15 22.43
C TYR A 384 2.35 6.97 23.15
N SER A 385 1.60 5.88 23.33
CA SER A 385 2.09 4.61 23.87
C SER A 385 2.50 3.63 22.76
N ASP A 386 1.84 3.72 21.61
CA ASP A 386 2.11 2.85 20.46
C ASP A 386 1.83 3.59 19.15
N GLN A 387 2.51 3.18 18.07
CA GLN A 387 2.38 3.74 16.74
C GLN A 387 2.60 2.70 15.64
N VAL A 388 1.79 2.81 14.59
CA VAL A 388 1.85 1.98 13.39
C VAL A 388 1.69 2.84 12.14
N VAL A 389 2.01 2.25 10.98
CA VAL A 389 1.83 2.89 9.68
C VAL A 389 0.90 2.07 8.79
N GLU A 390 0.06 2.76 8.02
CA GLU A 390 -0.56 2.21 6.82
C GLU A 390 0.02 2.94 5.60
N LEU A 391 0.78 2.22 4.76
CA LEU A 391 1.38 2.72 3.52
C LEU A 391 0.82 1.97 2.33
N ASP A 392 0.27 2.69 1.35
CA ASP A 392 -0.38 2.07 0.18
C ASP A 392 -0.28 3.01 -1.04
N PHE A 393 -0.42 2.46 -2.25
CA PHE A 393 -0.57 3.23 -3.49
C PHE A 393 -2.01 3.75 -3.68
N LEU A 394 -2.93 3.30 -2.84
CA LEU A 394 -4.32 3.73 -2.76
C LEU A 394 -4.67 4.13 -1.32
N TYR A 395 -5.91 4.56 -1.11
CA TYR A 395 -6.40 4.77 0.26
C TYR A 395 -6.58 3.43 1.00
N PRO A 396 -5.87 3.18 2.11
CA PRO A 396 -5.81 1.87 2.76
C PRO A 396 -7.02 1.60 3.68
N SER A 397 -8.25 1.59 3.14
CA SER A 397 -9.48 1.46 3.92
C SER A 397 -9.48 0.28 4.89
N GLU A 398 -9.12 -0.93 4.43
CA GLU A 398 -9.13 -2.14 5.28
C GLU A 398 -8.20 -1.99 6.49
N GLY A 399 -6.97 -1.51 6.26
CA GLY A 399 -5.98 -1.29 7.32
C GLY A 399 -6.48 -0.28 8.34
N LEU A 400 -6.98 0.88 7.88
CA LEU A 400 -7.47 1.93 8.78
C LEU A 400 -8.61 1.45 9.69
N HIS A 401 -9.59 0.69 9.15
CA HIS A 401 -10.70 0.18 9.95
C HIS A 401 -10.23 -0.82 11.02
N ARG A 402 -9.36 -1.78 10.65
CA ARG A 402 -8.81 -2.75 11.62
C ARG A 402 -8.02 -2.07 12.73
N ARG A 403 -7.26 -1.03 12.39
CA ARG A 403 -6.50 -0.24 13.37
C ARG A 403 -7.44 0.56 14.29
N TRP A 404 -8.52 1.14 13.75
CA TRP A 404 -9.55 1.82 14.56
C TRP A 404 -10.22 0.90 15.58
N GLU A 405 -10.58 -0.33 15.16
CA GLU A 405 -11.12 -1.38 16.02
C GLU A 405 -10.13 -1.78 17.13
N SER A 406 -8.83 -1.67 16.85
CA SER A 406 -7.74 -1.93 17.78
C SER A 406 -7.35 -0.72 18.65
N GLY A 407 -8.14 0.35 18.65
CA GLY A 407 -7.94 1.55 19.48
C GLY A 407 -6.95 2.58 18.92
N TYR A 408 -6.35 2.34 17.75
CA TYR A 408 -5.49 3.32 17.11
C TYR A 408 -6.30 4.46 16.49
N ARG A 409 -5.70 5.64 16.33
CA ARG A 409 -6.28 6.78 15.60
C ARG A 409 -5.25 7.41 14.70
N ILE A 410 -5.66 7.89 13.53
CA ILE A 410 -4.79 8.61 12.60
C ILE A 410 -4.32 9.90 13.27
N THR A 411 -3.01 10.09 13.36
CA THR A 411 -2.37 11.28 13.96
C THR A 411 -1.52 12.07 12.97
N SER A 412 -1.11 11.45 11.87
CA SER A 412 -0.41 12.14 10.79
C SER A 412 -0.69 11.45 9.47
N SER A 413 -0.83 12.24 8.40
CA SER A 413 -1.04 11.73 7.06
C SER A 413 -0.25 12.56 6.06
N ALA A 414 0.31 11.90 5.04
CA ALA A 414 1.01 12.55 3.95
C ALA A 414 0.92 11.68 2.70
N GLY A 415 1.03 12.28 1.51
CA GLY A 415 0.94 11.54 0.26
C GLY A 415 1.82 12.11 -0.82
N THR A 416 2.41 11.24 -1.62
CA THR A 416 3.04 11.57 -2.89
C THR A 416 2.02 11.32 -4.02
N PRO A 417 2.37 11.64 -5.27
CA PRO A 417 1.60 11.20 -6.44
C PRO A 417 1.49 9.67 -6.58
N ASP A 418 2.29 8.91 -5.83
CA ASP A 418 2.37 7.44 -5.93
C ASP A 418 1.81 6.71 -4.70
N GLN A 419 2.02 7.23 -3.50
CA GLN A 419 1.64 6.55 -2.25
C GLN A 419 1.02 7.50 -1.24
N ALA A 420 0.11 6.98 -0.42
CA ALA A 420 -0.38 7.63 0.78
C ALA A 420 0.13 6.88 2.01
N ALA A 421 0.55 7.63 3.03
CA ALA A 421 0.98 7.11 4.32
C ALA A 421 0.14 7.71 5.45
N PHE A 422 -0.31 6.85 6.34
CA PHE A 422 -1.04 7.21 7.55
C PHE A 422 -0.28 6.67 8.75
N ILE A 423 0.10 7.55 9.68
CA ILE A 423 0.52 7.13 11.01
C ILE A 423 -0.71 7.08 11.88
N LEU A 424 -0.88 5.95 12.55
CA LEU A 424 -1.89 5.78 13.57
C LEU A 424 -1.23 5.55 14.92
N SER A 425 -1.77 6.17 15.96
CA SER A 425 -1.20 6.12 17.31
C SER A 425 -2.26 5.76 18.35
N ILE A 426 -1.81 5.16 19.45
CA ILE A 426 -2.59 5.04 20.69
C ILE A 426 -2.10 6.14 21.65
N PRO A 427 -2.96 7.09 22.06
CA PRO A 427 -2.60 8.08 23.08
C PRO A 427 -2.38 7.45 24.45
N LYS A 428 -1.35 7.90 25.19
CA LYS A 428 -1.11 7.49 26.60
C LYS A 428 -2.25 7.87 27.53
N ARG A 429 -2.94 8.98 27.21
CA ARG A 429 -4.14 9.44 27.92
C ARG A 429 -5.32 9.25 27.00
N LYS A 430 -6.26 8.41 27.41
CA LYS A 430 -7.47 8.13 26.64
C LYS A 430 -8.26 9.44 26.46
N PRO A 431 -8.47 9.92 25.22
CA PRO A 431 -9.26 11.13 25.02
C PRO A 431 -10.71 10.88 25.44
N LEU A 432 -11.39 11.93 25.89
CA LEU A 432 -12.79 11.87 26.35
C LEU A 432 -13.77 11.50 25.21
N ASP A 433 -13.41 11.84 23.98
CA ASP A 433 -14.15 11.50 22.76
C ASP A 433 -13.21 10.81 21.77
N GLU A 434 -13.63 9.67 21.25
CA GLU A 434 -12.82 8.81 20.39
C GLU A 434 -13.27 8.84 18.93
N THR A 435 -14.27 9.66 18.59
CA THR A 435 -14.82 9.71 17.25
C THR A 435 -13.83 10.33 16.28
N GLN A 436 -13.43 9.56 15.27
CA GLN A 436 -12.60 10.00 14.17
C GLN A 436 -13.24 9.60 12.84
N GLU A 437 -13.25 10.53 11.90
CA GLU A 437 -13.79 10.32 10.57
C GLU A 437 -12.79 10.73 9.50
N THR A 438 -12.86 10.09 8.34
CA THR A 438 -12.05 10.44 7.17
C THR A 438 -12.94 10.79 5.99
N LEU A 439 -12.49 11.75 5.18
CA LEU A 439 -13.19 12.17 3.98
C LEU A 439 -12.18 12.38 2.84
N ARG A 440 -12.51 11.84 1.67
CA ARG A 440 -11.75 12.01 0.43
C ARG A 440 -12.55 12.87 -0.55
N THR A 441 -11.96 13.95 -1.05
CA THR A 441 -12.61 14.87 -2.00
C THR A 441 -11.65 15.30 -3.10
N SER A 442 -12.15 15.48 -4.32
CA SER A 442 -11.34 16.02 -5.43
C SER A 442 -10.95 17.49 -5.20
N ALA A 443 -11.84 18.28 -4.59
CA ALA A 443 -11.57 19.65 -4.17
C ALA A 443 -11.37 19.77 -2.66
N PHE A 444 -10.87 20.91 -2.20
CA PHE A 444 -10.77 21.17 -0.76
C PHE A 444 -12.17 21.08 -0.11
N PRO A 445 -12.34 20.41 1.05
CA PRO A 445 -13.65 20.02 1.57
C PRO A 445 -14.43 21.15 2.28
N SER A 446 -14.45 22.37 1.76
CA SER A 446 -14.97 23.59 2.43
C SER A 446 -16.41 23.46 2.96
N ASN A 447 -17.32 22.86 2.19
CA ASN A 447 -18.72 22.63 2.58
C ASN A 447 -18.81 21.62 3.74
N HIS A 448 -18.12 20.49 3.61
CA HIS A 448 -18.11 19.44 4.62
C HIS A 448 -17.52 19.95 5.93
N VAL A 449 -16.48 20.80 5.91
CA VAL A 449 -15.90 21.35 7.13
C VAL A 449 -16.94 22.07 7.99
N LYS A 450 -17.83 22.86 7.37
CA LYS A 450 -18.90 23.56 8.09
C LYS A 450 -19.92 22.58 8.70
N GLU A 451 -20.29 21.54 7.96
CA GLU A 451 -21.17 20.47 8.46
C GLU A 451 -20.54 19.70 9.63
N LYS A 452 -19.23 19.44 9.56
CA LYS A 452 -18.47 18.76 10.62
C LYS A 452 -18.36 19.62 11.88
N TRP A 453 -18.11 20.93 11.75
CA TRP A 453 -18.11 21.84 12.89
C TRP A 453 -19.44 21.85 13.64
N ALA A 454 -20.57 21.78 12.95
CA ALA A 454 -21.89 21.68 13.60
C ALA A 454 -22.07 20.40 14.45
N LYS A 455 -21.23 19.38 14.23
CA LYS A 455 -21.18 18.12 14.99
C LYS A 455 -19.97 18.04 15.94
N ASN A 456 -19.29 19.16 16.20
CA ASN A 456 -18.06 19.21 16.98
C ASN A 456 -16.91 18.34 16.45
N LEU A 457 -16.91 18.10 15.13
CA LEU A 457 -15.84 17.42 14.40
C LEU A 457 -14.94 18.47 13.74
N TYR A 458 -13.66 18.45 14.07
CA TYR A 458 -12.67 19.44 13.62
C TYR A 458 -11.56 18.75 12.84
N ILE A 459 -10.99 19.43 11.83
CA ILE A 459 -9.87 18.89 11.07
C ILE A 459 -8.70 18.68 12.03
N ALA A 460 -8.19 17.46 12.10
CA ALA A 460 -7.02 17.07 12.88
C ALA A 460 -5.79 16.83 12.00
N SER A 461 -6.00 16.39 10.76
CA SER A 461 -4.96 16.23 9.75
C SER A 461 -5.56 16.40 8.37
N ILE A 462 -4.81 17.01 7.45
CA ILE A 462 -5.19 17.10 6.05
C ILE A 462 -3.94 16.90 5.18
N CYS A 463 -4.09 16.18 4.08
CA CYS A 463 -3.06 16.07 3.06
C CYS A 463 -3.68 15.95 1.67
N TYR A 464 -2.85 16.09 0.63
CA TYR A 464 -3.25 15.90 -0.76
C TYR A 464 -2.34 14.84 -1.37
N GLY A 465 -2.92 13.79 -1.96
CA GLY A 465 -2.13 12.67 -2.46
C GLY A 465 -2.96 11.64 -3.21
N ARG A 466 -2.30 10.59 -3.69
CA ARG A 466 -2.95 9.51 -4.43
C ARG A 466 -3.93 8.74 -3.53
N THR A 467 -5.13 8.49 -4.03
CA THR A 467 -6.18 7.79 -3.27
C THR A 467 -6.98 6.77 -4.06
N ALA A 468 -6.91 6.82 -5.40
CA ALA A 468 -7.55 5.87 -6.30
C ALA A 468 -6.72 5.64 -7.58
N CYS A 469 -6.96 4.51 -8.24
CA CYS A 469 -6.33 4.13 -9.51
C CYS A 469 -7.03 4.76 -10.71
#